data_AF-A6K1T3-F1
#
_entry.id   AF-A6K1T3-F1
#
_cell.length_a   1.000
_cell.length_b   1.000
_cell.length_c   1.000
_cell.angle_alpha   90.00
_cell.angle_beta   90.00
_cell.angle_gamma   90.00
#
_symmetry.space_group_name_H-M   'P 1'
#
loop_
_entity.id
_entity.type
_entity.pdbx_description
1 polymer ?
#
loop_
_entity_poly.entity_id
_entity_poly.type
_entity_poly.pdbx_seq_one_letter_code
_entity_poly.pdbx_strand_id
1 'polypeptide(L)'
;MEDLGENTTVLSTLRSLNNFISQRMEGASGLDVSTSASGSLQKQYEQNMQLEERAEQIRSKSYLIQVEREKMQMELSHKRARVELERAASTNARNYEREVDRNQELLARIRQLQEREAAAEEKMREQLERHRLCKQSLDAASQQLREREDGLAAARETISSLKGRVSELQLSAMDQKVQVKRLESEKQELKEQLELQQRKWQEANQKIQELQASQEERTDQEQKIKDLEQKLCLQEQDAAVVKSMKSELLRLPRMERELKRLREENTHLREMRETNGLLTEELEGLQRKLGRQEKMQEALVDLELEKEKLLAKLQSWEKLDQTMGLNLRTPEDLSRFVIELQQRELALKEKNSSITSSARGLEKAQQQLQDEVRQVNAQLLEERKKRETHEALARRLQKRNALLTKERDGMRAILGSYDSELTQAEYSPQLTQRMWEAEDMVQKVHAHSSEMEAQLSQALEELGVQKQRADTLEMELKMLRAQTSSAEASFPFCKEEVDALRVTTTRVEPKCYT
;
A
#
# COMPACT_ATOMS: atom_id res chain seq x y z
N MET A 1 76.09 -53.53 -71.12
CA MET A 1 76.03 -54.97 -71.39
C MET A 1 76.92 -55.20 -72.61
N GLU A 2 78.17 -55.61 -72.46
CA GLU A 2 78.59 -56.95 -71.99
C GLU A 2 77.92 -58.04 -72.85
N ASP A 3 78.57 -59.06 -73.34
CA ASP A 3 79.93 -59.57 -73.34
C ASP A 3 79.83 -60.90 -74.14
N LEU A 4 80.97 -61.54 -74.44
CA LEU A 4 81.08 -62.95 -74.85
C LEU A 4 80.63 -63.28 -76.28
N GLY A 5 81.33 -64.08 -77.05
CA GLY A 5 82.51 -64.91 -76.80
C GLY A 5 82.84 -65.60 -78.13
N GLU A 6 84.10 -65.63 -78.52
CA GLU A 6 84.99 -66.76 -78.27
C GLU A 6 85.04 -67.77 -79.43
N ASN A 7 86.24 -67.82 -80.04
CA ASN A 7 87.07 -69.02 -80.27
C ASN A 7 86.46 -70.15 -81.11
N THR A 8 87.00 -70.51 -82.28
CA THR A 8 88.13 -71.46 -82.50
C THR A 8 87.97 -71.91 -83.97
N THR A 9 88.97 -72.01 -84.86
CA THR A 9 90.15 -72.89 -84.81
C THR A 9 91.26 -72.37 -85.73
N VAL A 10 92.43 -72.20 -85.13
CA VAL A 10 93.75 -72.07 -85.76
C VAL A 10 94.42 -73.47 -85.69
N LEU A 11 95.05 -73.89 -86.80
CA LEU A 11 96.15 -74.89 -86.94
C LEU A 11 95.99 -76.36 -86.50
N SER A 12 96.12 -77.28 -87.47
CA SER A 12 96.86 -78.56 -87.38
C SER A 12 97.04 -79.13 -88.80
N THR A 13 98.16 -79.57 -89.37
CA THR A 13 99.49 -79.90 -88.85
C THR A 13 100.37 -80.36 -90.03
N LEU A 14 101.69 -80.15 -89.88
CA LEU A 14 102.81 -81.05 -90.26
C LEU A 14 103.00 -81.43 -91.75
N ARG A 15 104.07 -81.01 -92.43
CA ARG A 15 105.48 -81.45 -92.24
C ARG A 15 105.63 -82.95 -92.56
N SER A 16 106.24 -83.31 -93.69
CA SER A 16 107.56 -83.99 -93.70
C SER A 16 107.89 -84.69 -95.03
N LEU A 17 109.15 -84.49 -95.44
CA LEU A 17 110.04 -85.40 -96.19
C LEU A 17 109.85 -85.45 -97.72
N ASN A 18 110.82 -85.06 -98.54
CA ASN A 18 112.21 -85.56 -98.66
C ASN A 18 112.25 -86.98 -99.25
N ASN A 19 112.93 -87.08 -100.40
CA ASN A 19 113.47 -88.28 -101.05
C ASN A 19 112.50 -89.39 -101.49
N PHE A 20 112.38 -89.54 -102.82
CA PHE A 20 112.31 -90.79 -103.63
C PHE A 20 111.78 -90.34 -105.01
N ILE A 21 112.50 -90.24 -106.13
CA ILE A 21 113.73 -90.87 -106.64
C ILE A 21 114.28 -89.94 -107.74
N SER A 22 115.50 -89.43 -107.59
CA SER A 22 116.44 -89.34 -108.71
C SER A 22 117.29 -90.60 -108.65
N GLN A 23 117.16 -91.43 -109.69
CA GLN A 23 118.11 -92.41 -110.23
C GLN A 23 117.36 -93.64 -110.79
N ARG A 24 117.21 -93.67 -112.12
CA ARG A 24 117.78 -94.80 -112.85
C ARG A 24 118.47 -94.26 -114.11
N MET A 25 119.78 -94.31 -114.00
CA MET A 25 120.82 -94.05 -114.99
C MET A 25 120.85 -95.20 -116.01
N GLU A 26 121.18 -94.82 -117.25
CA GLU A 26 121.88 -95.58 -118.32
C GLU A 26 121.44 -97.00 -118.72
N GLY A 27 121.27 -97.16 -120.04
CA GLY A 27 121.91 -98.28 -120.75
C GLY A 27 121.00 -99.11 -121.66
N ALA A 28 121.52 -99.37 -122.87
CA ALA A 28 121.03 -100.19 -123.99
C ALA A 28 120.25 -99.40 -125.05
N SER A 29 120.84 -98.89 -126.14
CA SER A 29 121.76 -99.49 -127.13
C SER A 29 121.26 -100.82 -127.69
N GLY A 30 120.90 -100.77 -128.99
CA GLY A 30 120.50 -101.91 -129.79
C GLY A 30 120.51 -101.57 -131.29
N LEU A 31 121.69 -101.73 -131.90
CA LEU A 31 121.98 -102.14 -133.30
C LEU A 31 121.50 -101.22 -134.46
N ASP A 32 122.26 -100.96 -135.53
CA ASP A 32 123.53 -101.54 -135.98
C ASP A 32 124.26 -100.62 -136.98
N VAL A 33 125.58 -100.76 -137.01
CA VAL A 33 126.53 -100.29 -138.02
C VAL A 33 126.60 -101.30 -139.19
N SER A 34 127.14 -100.86 -140.34
CA SER A 34 127.66 -101.62 -141.52
C SER A 34 126.75 -101.50 -142.75
N THR A 35 127.16 -101.15 -143.98
CA THR A 35 128.48 -101.11 -144.64
C THR A 35 128.32 -100.48 -146.04
N SER A 36 129.41 -99.89 -146.53
CA SER A 36 129.84 -99.81 -147.94
C SER A 36 129.00 -99.10 -149.02
N ALA A 37 129.63 -98.00 -149.51
CA ALA A 37 129.72 -97.52 -150.90
C ALA A 37 128.53 -96.79 -151.57
N SER A 38 128.77 -95.48 -151.81
CA SER A 38 128.25 -94.57 -152.85
C SER A 38 126.75 -94.23 -152.94
N GLY A 39 126.38 -93.02 -152.47
CA GLY A 39 125.33 -92.16 -153.10
C GLY A 39 124.46 -91.22 -152.22
N SER A 40 124.81 -89.91 -152.11
CA SER A 40 123.95 -88.69 -151.93
C SER A 40 123.22 -88.31 -150.58
N LEU A 41 123.36 -87.04 -150.12
CA LEU A 41 123.11 -86.47 -148.75
C LEU A 41 121.82 -85.58 -148.54
N GLN A 42 120.90 -85.47 -149.51
CA GLN A 42 119.89 -84.38 -149.52
C GLN A 42 118.56 -84.65 -148.77
N LYS A 43 118.19 -85.91 -148.50
CA LYS A 43 116.85 -86.27 -148.00
C LYS A 43 116.64 -86.14 -146.49
N GLN A 44 117.69 -85.95 -145.69
CA GLN A 44 117.61 -86.04 -144.23
C GLN A 44 117.21 -84.72 -143.54
N TYR A 45 117.39 -83.57 -144.20
CA TYR A 45 117.09 -82.24 -143.64
C TYR A 45 115.58 -81.90 -143.65
N GLU A 46 114.87 -82.31 -144.71
CA GLU A 46 113.44 -82.03 -144.87
C GLU A 46 112.58 -82.73 -143.80
N GLN A 47 113.03 -83.86 -143.28
CA GLN A 47 112.29 -84.65 -142.31
C GLN A 47 112.30 -84.02 -140.90
N ASN A 48 113.37 -83.31 -140.53
CA ASN A 48 113.48 -82.65 -139.22
C ASN A 48 112.63 -81.37 -139.12
N MET A 49 112.59 -80.55 -140.18
CA MET A 49 111.73 -79.34 -140.23
C MET A 49 110.25 -79.67 -139.99
N GLN A 50 109.76 -80.76 -140.57
CA GLN A 50 108.36 -81.18 -140.42
C GLN A 50 108.00 -81.58 -138.98
N LEU A 51 108.96 -82.06 -138.19
CA LEU A 51 108.70 -82.42 -136.78
C LEU A 51 108.62 -81.18 -135.89
N GLU A 52 109.42 -80.16 -136.17
CA GLU A 52 109.45 -78.92 -135.40
C GLU A 52 108.19 -78.08 -135.61
N GLU A 53 107.71 -77.95 -136.85
CA GLU A 53 106.42 -77.32 -137.16
C GLU A 53 105.25 -78.02 -136.47
N ARG A 54 105.27 -79.36 -136.38
CA ARG A 54 104.26 -80.14 -135.64
C ARG A 54 104.31 -79.86 -134.14
N ALA A 55 105.51 -79.70 -133.56
CA ALA A 55 105.67 -79.36 -132.16
C ALA A 55 105.18 -77.93 -131.85
N GLU A 56 105.39 -76.97 -132.75
CA GLU A 56 104.84 -75.60 -132.63
C GLU A 56 103.31 -75.57 -132.79
N GLN A 57 102.76 -76.38 -133.71
CA GLN A 57 101.30 -76.55 -133.83
C GLN A 57 100.69 -77.13 -132.55
N ILE A 58 101.35 -78.08 -131.89
CA ILE A 58 100.87 -78.63 -130.62
C ILE A 58 100.97 -77.58 -129.50
N ARG A 59 102.06 -76.81 -129.44
CA ARG A 59 102.25 -75.74 -128.43
C ARG A 59 101.23 -74.63 -128.58
N SER A 60 100.99 -74.14 -129.80
CA SER A 60 99.96 -73.13 -130.08
C SER A 60 98.54 -73.61 -129.77
N LYS A 61 98.19 -74.85 -130.15
CA LYS A 61 96.91 -75.47 -129.77
C LYS A 61 96.77 -75.62 -128.25
N SER A 62 97.83 -76.01 -127.55
CA SER A 62 97.82 -76.13 -126.09
C SER A 62 97.66 -74.76 -125.40
N TYR A 63 98.33 -73.72 -125.91
CA TYR A 63 98.17 -72.34 -125.44
C TYR A 63 96.74 -71.82 -125.68
N LEU A 64 96.15 -72.09 -126.84
CA LEU A 64 94.77 -71.72 -127.15
C LEU A 64 93.79 -72.38 -126.15
N ILE A 65 93.92 -73.68 -125.91
CA ILE A 65 93.10 -74.42 -124.94
C ILE A 65 93.27 -73.86 -123.52
N GLN A 66 94.48 -73.46 -123.14
CA GLN A 66 94.74 -72.86 -121.84
C GLN A 66 94.02 -71.51 -121.70
N VAL A 67 94.14 -70.62 -122.70
CA VAL A 67 93.46 -69.32 -122.70
C VAL A 67 91.93 -69.50 -122.74
N GLU A 68 91.40 -70.47 -123.47
CA GLU A 68 89.97 -70.78 -123.49
C GLU A 68 89.48 -71.28 -122.11
N ARG A 69 90.28 -72.09 -121.41
CA ARG A 69 89.98 -72.51 -120.03
C ARG A 69 89.99 -71.34 -119.06
N GLU A 70 90.97 -70.45 -119.16
CA GLU A 70 91.06 -69.24 -118.33
C GLU A 70 89.90 -68.27 -118.62
N LYS A 71 89.56 -68.06 -119.90
CA LYS A 71 88.39 -67.27 -120.32
C LYS A 71 87.11 -67.86 -119.73
N MET A 72 86.90 -69.17 -119.86
CA MET A 72 85.72 -69.82 -119.31
C MET A 72 85.69 -69.75 -117.78
N GLN A 73 86.84 -69.87 -117.11
CA GLN A 73 86.96 -69.70 -115.66
C GLN A 73 86.64 -68.26 -115.22
N MET A 74 87.11 -67.25 -115.95
CA MET A 74 86.82 -65.83 -115.70
C MET A 74 85.36 -65.47 -115.98
N GLU A 75 84.75 -66.04 -117.03
CA GLU A 75 83.33 -65.86 -117.29
C GLU A 75 82.47 -66.50 -116.20
N LEU A 76 82.85 -67.69 -115.73
CA LEU A 76 82.19 -68.35 -114.59
C LEU A 76 82.38 -67.55 -113.30
N SER A 77 83.57 -67.00 -113.03
CA SER A 77 83.82 -66.17 -111.86
C SER A 77 83.05 -64.84 -111.91
N HIS A 78 82.99 -64.17 -113.07
CA HIS A 78 82.19 -62.96 -113.26
C HIS A 78 80.69 -63.24 -113.11
N LYS A 79 80.19 -64.35 -113.67
CA LYS A 79 78.80 -64.78 -113.45
C LYS A 79 78.51 -65.04 -111.97
N ARG A 80 79.44 -65.68 -111.24
CA ARG A 80 79.32 -65.89 -109.77
C ARG A 80 79.29 -64.56 -109.02
N ALA A 81 80.24 -63.65 -109.28
CA ALA A 81 80.29 -62.34 -108.64
C ALA A 81 79.03 -61.51 -108.90
N ARG A 82 78.50 -61.54 -110.13
CA ARG A 82 77.24 -60.87 -110.46
C ARG A 82 76.05 -61.46 -109.70
N VAL A 83 75.94 -62.78 -109.67
CA VAL A 83 74.87 -63.45 -108.91
C VAL A 83 75.01 -63.16 -107.41
N GLU A 84 76.24 -63.10 -106.88
CA GLU A 84 76.50 -62.73 -105.48
C GLU A 84 76.14 -61.27 -105.18
N LEU A 85 76.45 -60.33 -106.08
CA LEU A 85 76.03 -58.93 -105.96
C LEU A 85 74.51 -58.77 -106.07
N GLU A 86 73.86 -59.46 -107.02
CA GLU A 86 72.40 -59.45 -107.15
C GLU A 86 71.72 -60.08 -105.91
N ARG A 87 72.30 -61.15 -105.36
CA ARG A 87 71.87 -61.72 -104.07
C ARG A 87 72.06 -60.74 -102.93
N ALA A 88 73.23 -60.10 -102.81
CA ALA A 88 73.52 -59.11 -101.77
C ALA A 88 72.61 -57.88 -101.86
N ALA A 89 72.36 -57.38 -103.08
CA ALA A 89 71.42 -56.30 -103.33
C ALA A 89 69.99 -56.71 -102.97
N SER A 90 69.57 -57.93 -103.32
CA SER A 90 68.27 -58.49 -102.95
C SER A 90 68.13 -58.68 -101.43
N THR A 91 69.17 -59.13 -100.73
CA THR A 91 69.16 -59.23 -99.27
C THR A 91 69.12 -57.84 -98.63
N ASN A 92 69.86 -56.87 -99.17
CA ASN A 92 69.85 -55.50 -98.67
C ASN A 92 68.50 -54.82 -98.89
N ALA A 93 67.88 -54.98 -100.06
CA ALA A 93 66.54 -54.46 -100.34
C ALA A 93 65.51 -55.02 -99.34
N ARG A 94 65.51 -56.34 -99.12
CA ARG A 94 64.66 -56.98 -98.10
C ARG A 94 64.95 -56.50 -96.69
N ASN A 95 66.21 -56.20 -96.36
CA ASN A 95 66.56 -55.64 -95.06
C ASN A 95 66.02 -54.21 -94.91
N TYR A 96 66.13 -53.36 -95.93
CA TYR A 96 65.56 -52.01 -95.91
C TYR A 96 64.04 -52.02 -95.82
N GLU A 97 63.35 -52.92 -96.53
CA GLU A 97 61.90 -53.09 -96.40
C GLU A 97 61.51 -53.41 -94.95
N ARG A 98 62.20 -54.36 -94.31
CA ARG A 98 61.97 -54.68 -92.88
C ARG A 98 62.27 -53.50 -91.96
N GLU A 99 63.31 -52.72 -92.22
CA GLU A 99 63.59 -51.51 -91.44
C GLU A 99 62.51 -50.44 -91.64
N VAL A 100 61.96 -50.31 -92.85
CA VAL A 100 60.82 -49.43 -93.12
C VAL A 100 59.59 -49.92 -92.36
N ASP A 101 59.29 -51.22 -92.38
CA ASP A 101 58.18 -51.80 -91.63
C ASP A 101 58.36 -51.58 -90.12
N ARG A 102 59.57 -51.83 -89.57
CA ARG A 102 59.91 -51.54 -88.17
C ARG A 102 59.75 -50.06 -87.84
N ASN A 103 60.22 -49.17 -88.71
CA ASN A 103 60.06 -47.73 -88.52
C ASN A 103 58.59 -47.30 -88.57
N GLN A 104 57.78 -47.90 -89.45
CA GLN A 104 56.33 -47.67 -89.51
C GLN A 104 55.64 -48.16 -88.23
N GLU A 105 56.02 -49.33 -87.71
CA GLU A 105 55.53 -49.87 -86.43
C GLU A 105 55.92 -48.95 -85.25
N LEU A 106 57.17 -48.46 -85.21
CA LEU A 106 57.63 -47.53 -84.19
C LEU A 106 56.88 -46.20 -84.27
N LEU A 107 56.68 -45.65 -85.47
CA LEU A 107 55.88 -44.43 -85.68
C LEU A 107 54.42 -44.63 -85.26
N ALA A 108 53.82 -45.77 -85.59
CA ALA A 108 52.47 -46.12 -85.14
C ALA A 108 52.41 -46.21 -83.61
N ARG A 109 53.43 -46.81 -82.98
CA ARG A 109 53.53 -46.91 -81.52
C ARG A 109 53.73 -45.55 -80.86
N ILE A 110 54.55 -44.67 -81.42
CA ILE A 110 54.72 -43.29 -80.95
C ILE A 110 53.41 -42.53 -81.05
N ARG A 111 52.70 -42.63 -82.18
CA ARG A 111 51.36 -42.00 -82.35
C ARG A 111 50.36 -42.51 -81.32
N GLN A 112 50.30 -43.82 -81.09
CA GLN A 112 49.45 -44.40 -80.05
C GLN A 112 49.82 -43.90 -78.64
N LEU A 113 51.10 -43.72 -78.35
CA LEU A 113 51.54 -43.16 -77.06
C LEU A 113 51.17 -41.68 -76.94
N GLN A 114 51.34 -40.90 -78.00
CA GLN A 114 50.93 -39.48 -78.05
C GLN A 114 49.42 -39.32 -77.88
N GLU A 115 48.61 -40.17 -78.54
CA GLU A 115 47.15 -40.19 -78.36
C GLU A 115 46.77 -40.55 -76.92
N ARG A 116 47.46 -41.52 -76.30
CA ARG A 116 47.23 -41.89 -74.89
C ARG A 116 47.63 -40.77 -73.93
N GLU A 117 48.75 -40.09 -74.18
CA GLU A 117 49.20 -38.95 -73.39
C GLU A 117 48.22 -37.78 -73.52
N ALA A 118 47.82 -37.41 -74.74
CA ALA A 118 46.80 -36.38 -74.98
C ALA A 118 45.48 -36.72 -74.29
N ALA A 119 45.00 -37.97 -74.39
CA ALA A 119 43.80 -38.42 -73.71
C ALA A 119 43.94 -38.39 -72.17
N ALA A 120 45.13 -38.66 -71.62
CA ALA A 120 45.39 -38.55 -70.19
C ALA A 120 45.46 -37.09 -69.72
N GLU A 121 46.07 -36.21 -70.51
CA GLU A 121 46.08 -34.77 -70.26
C GLU A 121 44.67 -34.17 -70.32
N GLU A 122 43.86 -34.53 -71.33
CA GLU A 122 42.45 -34.13 -71.42
C GLU A 122 41.68 -34.60 -70.19
N LYS A 123 41.83 -35.87 -69.79
CA LYS A 123 41.22 -36.37 -68.54
C LYS A 123 41.69 -35.57 -67.32
N MET A 124 42.96 -35.20 -67.22
CA MET A 124 43.48 -34.40 -66.11
C MET A 124 42.90 -32.97 -66.13
N ARG A 125 42.82 -32.33 -67.31
CA ARG A 125 42.17 -31.02 -67.48
C ARG A 125 40.71 -31.07 -67.07
N GLU A 126 39.97 -32.08 -67.51
CA GLU A 126 38.58 -32.29 -67.08
C GLU A 126 38.47 -32.49 -65.57
N GLN A 127 39.38 -33.25 -64.93
CA GLN A 127 39.37 -33.40 -63.47
C GLN A 127 39.67 -32.09 -62.75
N LEU A 128 40.60 -31.28 -63.24
CA LEU A 128 40.90 -29.97 -62.68
C LEU A 128 39.71 -29.00 -62.84
N GLU A 129 39.02 -29.04 -63.98
CA GLU A 129 37.79 -28.25 -64.20
C GLU A 129 36.66 -28.71 -63.29
N ARG A 130 36.42 -30.04 -63.16
CA ARG A 130 35.45 -30.60 -62.21
C ARG A 130 35.78 -30.20 -60.77
N HIS A 131 37.06 -30.28 -60.37
CA HIS A 131 37.51 -29.85 -59.05
C HIS A 131 37.33 -28.35 -58.85
N ARG A 132 37.63 -27.53 -59.86
CA ARG A 132 37.45 -26.07 -59.82
C ARG A 132 35.97 -25.71 -59.68
N LEU A 133 35.09 -26.33 -60.46
CA LEU A 133 33.65 -26.14 -60.38
C LEU A 133 33.10 -26.61 -59.03
N CYS A 134 33.55 -27.78 -58.54
CA CYS A 134 33.20 -28.29 -57.22
C CYS A 134 33.62 -27.29 -56.12
N LYS A 135 34.86 -26.80 -56.16
CA LYS A 135 35.35 -25.78 -55.22
C LYS A 135 34.53 -24.50 -55.27
N GLN A 136 34.24 -23.98 -56.46
CA GLN A 136 33.38 -22.81 -56.63
C GLN A 136 31.97 -23.04 -56.06
N SER A 137 31.39 -24.23 -56.26
CA SER A 137 30.10 -24.59 -55.70
C SER A 137 30.12 -24.69 -54.16
N LEU A 138 31.20 -25.24 -53.58
CA LEU A 138 31.41 -25.31 -52.14
C LEU A 138 31.63 -23.93 -51.52
N ASP A 139 32.40 -23.06 -52.17
CA ASP A 139 32.62 -21.69 -51.75
C ASP A 139 31.30 -20.89 -51.77
N ALA A 140 30.51 -21.03 -52.84
CA ALA A 140 29.18 -20.40 -52.94
C ALA A 140 28.21 -20.93 -51.87
N ALA A 141 28.18 -22.25 -51.63
CA ALA A 141 27.38 -22.83 -50.55
C ALA A 141 27.84 -22.35 -49.16
N SER A 142 29.15 -22.23 -48.95
CA SER A 142 29.73 -21.71 -47.70
C SER A 142 29.37 -20.24 -47.47
N GLN A 143 29.37 -19.41 -48.53
CA GLN A 143 28.91 -18.03 -48.47
C GLN A 143 27.42 -17.95 -48.11
N GLN A 144 26.57 -18.74 -48.77
CA GLN A 144 25.14 -18.81 -48.44
C GLN A 144 24.87 -19.26 -46.99
N LEU A 145 25.67 -20.19 -46.47
CA LEU A 145 25.57 -20.60 -45.07
C LEU A 145 25.94 -19.47 -44.12
N ARG A 146 27.01 -18.72 -44.39
CA ARG A 146 27.40 -17.56 -43.58
C ARG A 146 26.31 -16.49 -43.59
N GLU A 147 25.75 -16.15 -44.76
CA GLU A 147 24.65 -15.19 -44.86
C GLU A 147 23.42 -15.62 -44.04
N ARG A 148 23.11 -16.93 -44.03
CA ARG A 148 22.04 -17.48 -43.20
C ARG A 148 22.38 -17.43 -41.71
N GLU A 149 23.62 -17.72 -41.32
CA GLU A 149 24.09 -17.61 -39.94
C GLU A 149 24.02 -16.16 -39.45
N ASP A 150 24.45 -15.20 -40.26
CA ASP A 150 24.35 -13.76 -39.97
C ASP A 150 22.88 -13.32 -39.87
N GLY A 151 22.02 -13.79 -40.78
CA GLY A 151 20.58 -13.56 -40.72
C GLY A 151 19.94 -14.14 -39.46
N LEU A 152 20.37 -15.33 -39.03
CA LEU A 152 19.94 -15.93 -37.77
C LEU A 152 20.48 -15.18 -36.55
N ALA A 153 21.71 -14.66 -36.59
CA ALA A 153 22.27 -13.83 -35.53
C ALA A 153 21.47 -12.53 -35.37
N ALA A 154 21.19 -11.82 -36.46
CA ALA A 154 20.34 -10.64 -36.46
C ALA A 154 18.91 -10.95 -35.95
N ALA A 155 18.34 -12.09 -36.36
CA ALA A 155 17.05 -12.54 -35.83
C ALA A 155 17.11 -12.84 -34.31
N ARG A 156 18.21 -13.41 -33.80
CA ARG A 156 18.40 -13.65 -32.36
C ARG A 156 18.52 -12.34 -31.58
N GLU A 157 19.24 -11.35 -32.10
CA GLU A 157 19.34 -10.03 -31.49
C GLU A 157 18.00 -9.31 -31.42
N THR A 158 17.22 -9.35 -32.51
CA THR A 158 15.85 -8.78 -32.52
C THR A 158 14.92 -9.52 -31.56
N ILE A 159 15.02 -10.85 -31.45
CA ILE A 159 14.28 -11.61 -30.43
C ILE A 159 14.72 -11.19 -29.01
N SER A 160 16.01 -10.99 -28.77
CA SER A 160 16.53 -10.55 -27.48
C SER A 160 16.01 -9.17 -27.10
N SER A 161 16.03 -8.21 -28.03
CA SER A 161 15.50 -6.86 -27.80
C SER A 161 13.99 -6.86 -27.58
N LEU A 162 13.23 -7.69 -28.33
CA LEU A 162 11.80 -7.87 -28.11
C LEU A 162 11.51 -8.50 -26.75
N LYS A 163 12.28 -9.51 -26.30
CA LYS A 163 12.15 -10.08 -24.95
C LYS A 163 12.42 -9.05 -23.85
N GLY A 164 13.44 -8.20 -24.05
CA GLY A 164 13.71 -7.06 -23.17
C GLY A 164 12.51 -6.12 -23.07
N ARG A 165 11.99 -5.66 -24.21
CA ARG A 165 10.79 -4.79 -24.26
C ARG A 165 9.55 -5.44 -23.64
N VAL A 166 9.35 -6.74 -23.84
CA VAL A 166 8.25 -7.48 -23.20
C VAL A 166 8.41 -7.46 -21.69
N SER A 167 9.62 -7.66 -21.18
CA SER A 167 9.91 -7.63 -19.74
C SER A 167 9.71 -6.23 -19.14
N GLU A 168 10.16 -5.18 -19.84
CA GLU A 168 9.93 -3.78 -19.46
C GLU A 168 8.42 -3.45 -19.41
N LEU A 169 7.68 -3.85 -20.44
CA LEU A 169 6.23 -3.66 -20.48
C LEU A 169 5.53 -4.47 -19.37
N GLN A 170 6.02 -5.67 -19.04
CA GLN A 170 5.50 -6.46 -17.93
C GLN A 170 5.74 -5.76 -16.58
N LEU A 171 6.93 -5.20 -16.34
CA LEU A 171 7.22 -4.43 -15.13
C LEU A 171 6.34 -3.17 -15.05
N SER A 172 6.26 -2.40 -16.13
CA SER A 172 5.40 -1.22 -16.21
C SER A 172 3.92 -1.56 -15.98
N ALA A 173 3.43 -2.68 -16.52
CA ALA A 173 2.07 -3.15 -16.28
C ALA A 173 1.85 -3.58 -14.82
N MET A 174 2.83 -4.21 -14.17
CA MET A 174 2.77 -4.54 -12.75
C MET A 174 2.74 -3.28 -11.88
N ASP A 175 3.58 -2.28 -12.18
CA ASP A 175 3.59 -1.00 -11.48
C ASP A 175 2.24 -0.29 -11.61
N GLN A 176 1.68 -0.22 -12.83
CA GLN A 176 0.34 0.32 -13.07
C GLN A 176 -0.73 -0.45 -12.29
N LYS A 177 -0.64 -1.79 -12.23
CA LYS A 177 -1.59 -2.62 -11.47
C LYS A 177 -1.52 -2.34 -9.97
N VAL A 178 -0.32 -2.13 -9.42
CA VAL A 178 -0.13 -1.76 -8.01
C VAL A 178 -0.69 -0.36 -7.75
N GLN A 179 -0.45 0.60 -8.65
CA GLN A 179 -1.03 1.96 -8.56
C GLN A 179 -2.56 1.93 -8.60
N VAL A 180 -3.17 1.15 -9.50
CA VAL A 180 -4.63 0.98 -9.56
C VAL A 180 -5.18 0.42 -8.26
N LYS A 181 -4.55 -0.61 -7.68
CA LYS A 181 -4.97 -1.17 -6.38
C LYS A 181 -4.89 -0.15 -5.24
N ARG A 182 -3.85 0.70 -5.24
CA ARG A 182 -3.71 1.78 -4.25
C ARG A 182 -4.83 2.81 -4.41
N LEU A 183 -5.12 3.24 -5.63
CA LEU A 183 -6.22 4.16 -5.90
C LEU A 183 -7.58 3.54 -5.57
N GLU A 184 -7.74 2.23 -5.76
CA GLU A 184 -8.95 1.49 -5.36
C GLU A 184 -9.13 1.48 -3.83
N SER A 185 -8.05 1.27 -3.05
CA SER A 185 -8.12 1.35 -1.58
C SER A 185 -8.41 2.77 -1.11
N GLU A 186 -7.73 3.79 -1.66
CA GLU A 186 -7.99 5.20 -1.33
C GLU A 186 -9.44 5.60 -1.66
N LYS A 187 -9.97 5.15 -2.81
CA LYS A 187 -11.37 5.35 -3.18
C LYS A 187 -12.33 4.68 -2.19
N GLN A 188 -12.00 3.50 -1.70
CA GLN A 188 -12.83 2.78 -0.73
C GLN A 188 -12.80 3.48 0.64
N GLU A 189 -11.64 3.92 1.11
CA GLU A 189 -11.50 4.71 2.34
C GLU A 189 -12.29 6.02 2.27
N LEU A 190 -12.20 6.75 1.15
CA LEU A 190 -12.97 7.98 0.94
C LEU A 190 -14.49 7.73 0.90
N LYS A 191 -14.93 6.61 0.32
CA LYS A 191 -16.34 6.22 0.36
C LYS A 191 -16.81 5.93 1.79
N GLU A 192 -16.02 5.19 2.57
CA GLU A 192 -16.34 4.90 3.97
C GLU A 192 -16.39 6.17 4.82
N GLN A 193 -15.48 7.12 4.58
CA GLN A 193 -15.52 8.44 5.20
C GLN A 193 -16.78 9.21 4.82
N LEU A 194 -17.18 9.20 3.55
CA LEU A 194 -18.41 9.85 3.09
C LEU A 194 -19.66 9.21 3.72
N GLU A 195 -19.74 7.89 3.77
CA GLU A 195 -20.83 7.17 4.43
C GLU A 195 -20.91 7.49 5.92
N LEU A 196 -19.76 7.58 6.61
CA LEU A 196 -19.72 7.97 8.02
C LEU A 196 -20.26 9.40 8.23
N GLN A 197 -19.89 10.34 7.36
CA GLN A 197 -20.41 11.71 7.44
C GLN A 197 -21.92 11.78 7.14
N GLN A 198 -22.41 10.99 6.18
CA GLN A 198 -23.83 10.88 5.90
C GLN A 198 -24.61 10.32 7.09
N ARG A 199 -24.10 9.27 7.76
CA ARG A 199 -24.71 8.71 8.98
C ARG A 199 -24.76 9.75 10.11
N LYS A 200 -23.65 10.46 10.37
CA LYS A 200 -23.62 11.55 11.36
C LYS A 200 -24.63 12.66 11.06
N TRP A 201 -24.77 13.05 9.80
CA TRP A 201 -25.77 14.03 9.37
C TRP A 201 -27.20 13.51 9.57
N GLN A 202 -27.46 12.23 9.26
CA GLN A 202 -28.76 11.59 9.51
C GLN A 202 -29.09 11.53 11.01
N GLU A 203 -28.14 11.14 11.86
CA GLU A 203 -28.29 11.12 13.32
C GLU A 203 -28.57 12.52 13.88
N ALA A 204 -27.85 13.54 13.40
CA ALA A 204 -28.09 14.92 13.79
C ALA A 204 -29.49 15.39 13.38
N ASN A 205 -29.94 15.05 12.18
CA ASN A 205 -31.29 15.37 11.72
C ASN A 205 -32.37 14.66 12.54
N GLN A 206 -32.17 13.38 12.89
CA GLN A 206 -33.07 12.67 13.80
C GLN A 206 -33.13 13.37 15.16
N LYS A 207 -31.98 13.81 15.69
CA LYS A 207 -31.93 14.58 16.94
C LYS A 207 -32.71 15.89 16.86
N ILE A 208 -32.61 16.60 15.73
CA ILE A 208 -33.37 17.84 15.50
C ILE A 208 -34.87 17.54 15.48
N GLN A 209 -35.31 16.46 14.81
CA GLN A 209 -36.71 16.05 14.77
C GLN A 209 -37.23 15.65 16.17
N GLU A 210 -36.45 14.89 16.94
CA GLU A 210 -36.78 14.55 18.33
C GLU A 210 -36.95 15.82 19.19
N LEU A 211 -36.02 16.77 19.06
CA LEU A 211 -36.08 18.03 19.79
C LEU A 211 -37.30 18.86 19.37
N GLN A 212 -37.62 18.94 18.08
CA GLN A 212 -38.82 19.63 17.58
C GLN A 212 -40.10 19.00 18.12
N ALA A 213 -40.23 17.68 18.07
CA ALA A 213 -41.38 16.97 18.64
C ALA A 213 -41.51 17.23 20.15
N SER A 214 -40.40 17.15 20.89
CA SER A 214 -40.41 17.46 22.33
C SER A 214 -40.77 18.92 22.63
N GLN A 215 -40.39 19.84 21.74
CA GLN A 215 -40.74 21.26 21.85
C GLN A 215 -42.23 21.48 21.60
N GLU A 216 -42.81 20.83 20.59
CA GLU A 216 -44.25 20.86 20.31
C GLU A 216 -45.05 20.32 21.52
N GLU A 217 -44.67 19.14 22.03
CA GLU A 217 -45.28 18.56 23.23
C GLU A 217 -45.19 19.51 24.44
N ARG A 218 -44.04 20.18 24.62
CA ARG A 218 -43.87 21.17 25.68
C ARG A 218 -44.79 22.37 25.48
N THR A 219 -44.94 22.88 24.26
CA THR A 219 -45.86 23.99 24.00
C THR A 219 -47.31 23.62 24.29
N ASP A 220 -47.72 22.38 23.98
CA ASP A 220 -49.05 21.88 24.31
C ASP A 220 -49.26 21.76 25.83
N GLN A 221 -48.26 21.28 26.55
CA GLN A 221 -48.28 21.25 28.02
C GLN A 221 -48.34 22.66 28.61
N GLU A 222 -47.58 23.62 28.09
CA GLU A 222 -47.61 25.03 28.52
C GLU A 222 -48.98 25.68 28.26
N GLN A 223 -49.62 25.39 27.12
CA GLN A 223 -51.00 25.82 26.86
C GLN A 223 -51.97 25.21 27.86
N LYS A 224 -51.87 23.90 28.12
CA LYS A 224 -52.72 23.22 29.10
C LYS A 224 -52.54 23.76 30.51
N ILE A 225 -51.32 24.13 30.91
CA ILE A 225 -51.05 24.78 32.19
C ILE A 225 -51.76 26.13 32.26
N LYS A 226 -51.62 26.98 31.23
CA LYS A 226 -52.31 28.28 31.17
C LYS A 226 -53.83 28.13 31.25
N ASP A 227 -54.40 27.14 30.59
CA ASP A 227 -55.83 26.85 30.66
C ASP A 227 -56.26 26.43 32.07
N LEU A 228 -55.44 25.62 32.76
CA LEU A 228 -55.70 25.20 34.14
C LEU A 228 -55.53 26.36 35.12
N GLU A 229 -54.53 27.21 34.94
CA GLU A 229 -54.32 28.44 35.73
C GLU A 229 -55.50 29.40 35.58
N GLN A 230 -56.00 29.60 34.35
CA GLN A 230 -57.20 30.41 34.11
C GLN A 230 -58.42 29.83 34.82
N LYS A 231 -58.64 28.50 34.75
CA LYS A 231 -59.72 27.83 35.48
C LYS A 231 -59.59 27.99 36.99
N LEU A 232 -58.38 27.89 37.53
CA LEU A 232 -58.13 28.08 38.96
C LEU A 232 -58.43 29.52 39.38
N CYS A 233 -57.98 30.53 38.62
CA CYS A 233 -58.28 31.93 38.87
C CYS A 233 -59.79 32.20 38.91
N LEU A 234 -60.55 31.63 37.97
CA LEU A 234 -62.01 31.74 37.97
C LEU A 234 -62.63 31.07 39.21
N GLN A 235 -62.16 29.89 39.59
CA GLN A 235 -62.62 29.21 40.82
C GLN A 235 -62.30 30.01 42.09
N GLU A 236 -61.15 30.66 42.15
CA GLU A 236 -60.77 31.53 43.27
C GLU A 236 -61.67 32.78 43.35
N GLN A 237 -62.00 33.38 42.21
CA GLN A 237 -62.96 34.48 42.12
C GLN A 237 -64.36 34.05 42.58
N ASP A 238 -64.87 32.92 42.07
CA ASP A 238 -66.15 32.35 42.49
C ASP A 238 -66.17 32.06 44.00
N ALA A 239 -65.09 31.50 44.54
CA ALA A 239 -64.96 31.24 45.97
C ALA A 239 -64.95 32.55 46.80
N ALA A 240 -64.37 33.63 46.29
CA ALA A 240 -64.38 34.93 46.94
C ALA A 240 -65.79 35.54 46.96
N VAL A 241 -66.54 35.46 45.84
CA VAL A 241 -67.95 35.88 45.77
C VAL A 241 -68.80 35.07 46.75
N VAL A 242 -68.65 33.75 46.77
CA VAL A 242 -69.37 32.90 47.73
C VAL A 242 -69.05 33.27 49.18
N LYS A 243 -67.80 33.63 49.50
CA LYS A 243 -67.42 34.11 50.85
C LYS A 243 -68.09 35.45 51.18
N SER A 244 -68.13 36.40 50.24
CA SER A 244 -68.80 37.70 50.47
C SER A 244 -70.30 37.49 50.67
N MET A 245 -70.95 36.72 49.79
CA MET A 245 -72.37 36.38 49.89
C MET A 245 -72.69 35.68 51.22
N LYS A 246 -71.84 34.73 51.66
CA LYS A 246 -71.99 34.11 52.99
C LYS A 246 -71.89 35.13 54.13
N SER A 247 -70.96 36.08 54.05
CA SER A 247 -70.82 37.12 55.07
C SER A 247 -72.03 38.08 55.12
N GLU A 248 -72.61 38.42 53.97
CA GLU A 248 -73.83 39.22 53.87
C GLU A 248 -75.04 38.45 54.44
N LEU A 249 -75.18 37.16 54.09
CA LEU A 249 -76.20 36.28 54.65
C LEU A 249 -76.09 36.15 56.18
N LEU A 250 -74.87 36.10 56.74
CA LEU A 250 -74.65 36.08 58.19
C LEU A 250 -75.02 37.42 58.86
N ARG A 251 -74.91 38.55 58.14
CA ARG A 251 -75.29 39.88 58.64
C ARG A 251 -76.80 40.12 58.57
N LEU A 252 -77.50 39.48 57.63
CA LEU A 252 -78.93 39.66 57.38
C LEU A 252 -79.79 39.58 58.65
N PRO A 253 -79.64 38.59 59.56
CA PRO A 253 -80.49 38.51 60.77
C PRO A 253 -80.28 39.66 61.74
N ARG A 254 -79.09 40.29 61.76
CA ARG A 254 -78.83 41.48 62.59
C ARG A 254 -79.54 42.69 62.00
N MET A 255 -79.43 42.89 60.68
CA MET A 255 -80.12 43.96 59.96
C MET A 255 -81.64 43.82 60.08
N GLU A 256 -82.17 42.59 60.01
CA GLU A 256 -83.59 42.31 60.24
C GLU A 256 -84.03 42.68 61.67
N ARG A 257 -83.19 42.39 62.68
CA ARG A 257 -83.47 42.81 64.08
C ARG A 257 -83.42 44.32 64.25
N GLU A 258 -82.45 44.99 63.65
CA GLU A 258 -82.35 46.46 63.66
C GLU A 258 -83.56 47.10 62.97
N LEU A 259 -83.98 46.58 61.81
CA LEU A 259 -85.20 47.04 61.14
C LEU A 259 -86.45 46.83 62.00
N LYS A 260 -86.56 45.71 62.73
CA LYS A 260 -87.66 45.49 63.67
C LYS A 260 -87.62 46.52 64.81
N ARG A 261 -86.47 46.72 65.47
CA ARG A 261 -86.30 47.72 66.53
C ARG A 261 -86.62 49.13 66.05
N LEU A 262 -86.12 49.55 64.89
CA LEU A 262 -86.40 50.86 64.33
C LEU A 262 -87.89 51.03 63.98
N ARG A 263 -88.58 49.96 63.57
CA ARG A 263 -90.04 49.98 63.37
C ARG A 263 -90.78 50.16 64.69
N GLU A 264 -90.39 49.44 65.73
CA GLU A 264 -90.95 49.53 67.10
C GLU A 264 -90.69 50.92 67.73
N GLU A 265 -89.48 51.46 67.59
CA GLU A 265 -89.15 52.83 68.02
C GLU A 265 -89.99 53.86 67.26
N ASN A 266 -90.17 53.70 65.94
CA ASN A 266 -91.04 54.59 65.17
C ASN A 266 -92.51 54.51 65.63
N THR A 267 -93.02 53.33 65.97
CA THR A 267 -94.38 53.21 66.53
C THR A 267 -94.47 53.91 67.89
N HIS A 268 -93.50 53.69 68.78
CA HIS A 268 -93.46 54.38 70.07
C HIS A 268 -93.30 55.89 69.96
N LEU A 269 -92.50 56.39 69.02
CA LEU A 269 -92.36 57.82 68.79
C LEU A 269 -93.66 58.44 68.26
N ARG A 270 -94.44 57.70 67.44
CA ARG A 270 -95.78 58.17 67.02
C ARG A 270 -96.74 58.22 68.20
N GLU A 271 -96.79 57.16 69.01
CA GLU A 271 -97.60 57.11 70.24
C GLU A 271 -97.23 58.25 71.20
N MET A 272 -95.93 58.47 71.47
CA MET A 272 -95.45 59.56 72.33
C MET A 272 -95.77 60.95 71.77
N ARG A 273 -95.75 61.12 70.44
CA ARG A 273 -96.18 62.38 69.80
C ARG A 273 -97.67 62.61 70.01
N GLU A 274 -98.50 61.58 69.87
CA GLU A 274 -99.93 61.66 70.14
C GLU A 274 -100.20 62.00 71.62
N THR A 275 -99.52 61.35 72.57
CA THR A 275 -99.66 61.68 74.01
C THR A 275 -99.15 63.08 74.35
N ASN A 276 -98.02 63.51 73.77
CA ASN A 276 -97.53 64.87 73.93
C ASN A 276 -98.52 65.89 73.34
N GLY A 277 -99.16 65.57 72.22
CA GLY A 277 -100.25 66.36 71.64
C GLY A 277 -101.39 66.57 72.66
N LEU A 278 -101.85 65.48 73.29
CA LEU A 278 -102.86 65.56 74.35
C LEU A 278 -102.40 66.43 75.53
N LEU A 279 -101.15 66.28 76.00
CA LEU A 279 -100.59 67.12 77.07
C LEU A 279 -100.48 68.60 76.66
N THR A 280 -100.10 68.89 75.41
CA THR A 280 -100.08 70.27 74.92
C THR A 280 -101.49 70.87 74.90
N GLU A 281 -102.51 70.11 74.51
CA GLU A 281 -103.90 70.55 74.55
C GLU A 281 -104.36 70.85 75.99
N GLU A 282 -103.98 70.01 76.96
CA GLU A 282 -104.24 70.24 78.39
C GLU A 282 -103.50 71.48 78.92
N LEU A 283 -102.22 71.63 78.59
CA LEU A 283 -101.39 72.78 78.98
C LEU A 283 -101.95 74.08 78.41
N GLU A 284 -102.31 74.12 77.13
CA GLU A 284 -102.99 75.27 76.55
C GLU A 284 -104.34 75.53 77.24
N GLY A 285 -105.06 74.47 77.62
CA GLY A 285 -106.27 74.55 78.45
C GLY A 285 -106.03 75.24 79.79
N LEU A 286 -104.94 74.89 80.48
CA LEU A 286 -104.51 75.50 81.73
C LEU A 286 -103.99 76.93 81.52
N GLN A 287 -103.20 77.20 80.48
CA GLN A 287 -102.73 78.53 80.12
C GLN A 287 -103.90 79.47 79.80
N ARG A 288 -104.92 79.00 79.06
CA ARG A 288 -106.15 79.78 78.83
C ARG A 288 -106.93 80.05 80.12
N LYS A 289 -106.83 79.19 81.15
CA LYS A 289 -107.40 79.46 82.49
C LYS A 289 -106.53 80.44 83.28
N LEU A 290 -105.21 80.28 83.23
CA LEU A 290 -104.24 81.17 83.86
C LEU A 290 -104.33 82.58 83.29
N GLY A 291 -104.31 82.75 81.97
CA GLY A 291 -104.46 84.05 81.32
C GLY A 291 -105.81 84.74 81.62
N ARG A 292 -106.87 83.97 81.94
CA ARG A 292 -108.11 84.54 82.49
C ARG A 292 -107.93 85.04 83.92
N GLN A 293 -107.15 84.34 84.75
CA GLN A 293 -106.79 84.81 86.09
C GLN A 293 -105.80 85.96 86.08
N GLU A 294 -104.79 85.94 85.21
CA GLU A 294 -103.81 87.02 85.05
C GLU A 294 -104.50 88.31 84.63
N LYS A 295 -105.44 88.30 83.67
CA LYS A 295 -106.26 89.50 83.35
C LYS A 295 -107.06 90.02 84.54
N MET A 296 -107.54 89.12 85.40
CA MET A 296 -108.23 89.50 86.64
C MET A 296 -107.25 90.09 87.67
N GLN A 297 -106.02 89.58 87.72
CA GLN A 297 -104.93 90.12 88.54
C GLN A 297 -104.40 91.45 88.01
N GLU A 298 -104.24 91.63 86.69
CA GLU A 298 -103.87 92.89 86.05
C GLU A 298 -104.87 93.99 86.40
N ALA A 299 -106.18 93.70 86.33
CA ALA A 299 -107.20 94.64 86.78
C ALA A 299 -107.09 94.97 88.28
N LEU A 300 -106.61 94.02 89.10
CA LEU A 300 -106.32 94.21 90.53
C LEU A 300 -105.07 95.08 90.73
N VAL A 301 -104.01 94.84 89.96
CA VAL A 301 -102.76 95.59 90.00
C VAL A 301 -102.95 97.01 89.45
N ASP A 302 -103.81 97.24 88.47
CA ASP A 302 -104.16 98.59 88.02
C ASP A 302 -104.80 99.39 89.17
N LEU A 303 -105.69 98.76 89.95
CA LEU A 303 -106.27 99.34 91.17
C LEU A 303 -105.19 99.55 92.26
N GLU A 304 -104.22 98.65 92.39
CA GLU A 304 -103.09 98.78 93.33
C GLU A 304 -102.08 99.85 92.89
N LEU A 305 -101.85 100.05 91.58
CA LEU A 305 -100.96 101.07 91.02
C LEU A 305 -101.56 102.47 91.17
N GLU A 306 -102.88 102.62 91.12
CA GLU A 306 -103.53 103.87 91.51
C GLU A 306 -103.31 104.19 93.00
N LYS A 307 -103.31 103.17 93.85
CA LYS A 307 -102.98 103.26 95.29
C LYS A 307 -101.49 103.54 95.52
N GLU A 308 -100.58 102.91 94.78
CA GLU A 308 -99.13 103.11 94.88
C GLU A 308 -98.67 104.45 94.29
N LYS A 309 -99.30 104.99 93.23
CA LYS A 309 -99.01 106.35 92.72
C LYS A 309 -99.29 107.44 93.77
N LEU A 310 -100.24 107.19 94.69
CA LEU A 310 -100.51 108.05 95.85
C LEU A 310 -99.47 107.86 96.98
N LEU A 311 -98.84 106.68 97.07
CA LEU A 311 -97.79 106.35 98.06
C LEU A 311 -96.36 106.71 97.58
N ALA A 312 -96.05 106.65 96.29
CA ALA A 312 -94.74 106.95 95.69
C ALA A 312 -94.42 108.45 95.63
N LYS A 313 -95.44 109.33 95.70
CA LYS A 313 -95.22 110.75 96.00
C LYS A 313 -94.80 110.98 97.47
N LEU A 314 -95.08 110.02 98.35
CA LEU A 314 -94.84 110.10 99.80
C LEU A 314 -93.50 109.50 100.22
N GLN A 315 -93.01 108.50 99.48
CA GLN A 315 -91.72 107.86 99.70
C GLN A 315 -90.69 108.38 98.72
N SER A 316 -90.49 109.67 98.72
CA SER A 316 -89.36 110.11 99.52
C SER A 316 -88.08 109.45 99.00
N TRP A 317 -87.26 110.22 98.30
CA TRP A 317 -86.44 111.17 99.05
C TRP A 317 -85.59 110.52 100.15
N GLU A 318 -85.48 109.19 100.14
CA GLU A 318 -84.84 108.40 101.15
C GLU A 318 -84.42 107.12 100.43
N LYS A 319 -83.18 106.84 100.05
CA LYS A 319 -81.92 107.13 100.72
C LYS A 319 -80.75 106.54 99.90
N LEU A 320 -80.93 106.14 98.64
CA LEU A 320 -80.12 105.04 98.07
C LEU A 320 -79.50 105.30 96.69
N ASP A 321 -79.30 106.57 96.33
CA ASP A 321 -78.52 106.95 95.13
C ASP A 321 -77.08 107.41 95.49
N GLN A 322 -76.76 107.63 96.77
CA GLN A 322 -75.63 108.49 97.12
C GLN A 322 -74.27 107.82 97.44
N THR A 323 -74.06 106.49 97.35
CA THR A 323 -72.84 105.90 97.99
C THR A 323 -71.81 105.13 97.16
N MET A 324 -72.00 104.66 95.91
CA MET A 324 -71.04 103.66 95.35
C MET A 324 -70.50 103.80 93.91
N GLY A 325 -70.88 104.81 93.11
CA GLY A 325 -70.08 105.26 91.94
C GLY A 325 -69.60 104.23 90.88
N LEU A 326 -70.16 103.03 90.81
CA LEU A 326 -69.91 102.02 89.76
C LEU A 326 -71.25 101.64 89.11
N ASN A 327 -71.30 101.63 87.78
CA ASN A 327 -72.49 101.23 87.01
C ASN A 327 -72.66 99.70 87.04
N LEU A 328 -72.93 99.13 88.22
CA LEU A 328 -73.36 97.75 88.39
C LEU A 328 -74.87 97.78 88.63
N ARG A 329 -75.64 97.53 87.56
CA ARG A 329 -77.11 97.59 87.65
C ARG A 329 -77.75 96.28 88.09
N THR A 330 -77.03 95.15 88.06
CA THR A 330 -77.55 93.83 88.48
C THR A 330 -76.45 92.83 88.89
N PRO A 331 -76.68 91.92 89.87
CA PRO A 331 -75.73 90.88 90.30
C PRO A 331 -75.32 89.87 89.19
N GLU A 332 -76.10 89.78 88.12
CA GLU A 332 -75.93 88.81 87.04
C GLU A 332 -74.78 89.13 86.06
N ASP A 333 -74.28 90.37 86.06
CA ASP A 333 -73.19 90.80 85.17
C ASP A 333 -71.81 90.29 85.62
N LEU A 334 -71.62 90.06 86.92
CA LEU A 334 -70.40 89.45 87.49
C LEU A 334 -70.30 87.95 87.21
N SER A 335 -71.46 87.27 87.21
CA SER A 335 -71.54 85.82 86.95
C SER A 335 -71.19 85.47 85.51
N ARG A 336 -71.61 86.29 84.53
CA ARG A 336 -71.33 86.08 83.11
C ARG A 336 -69.84 86.14 82.77
N PHE A 337 -69.09 87.07 83.37
CA PHE A 337 -67.65 87.20 83.13
C PHE A 337 -66.84 85.99 83.65
N VAL A 338 -67.27 85.38 84.74
CA VAL A 338 -66.64 84.18 85.31
C VAL A 338 -66.86 82.96 84.41
N ILE A 339 -68.04 82.82 83.80
CA ILE A 339 -68.38 81.71 82.91
C ILE A 339 -67.56 81.78 81.61
N GLU A 340 -67.39 82.97 81.03
CA GLU A 340 -66.58 83.16 79.81
C GLU A 340 -65.09 82.81 80.02
N LEU A 341 -64.57 83.04 81.23
CA LEU A 341 -63.20 82.65 81.61
C LEU A 341 -63.06 81.12 81.72
N GLN A 342 -64.04 80.42 82.30
CA GLN A 342 -64.03 78.97 82.47
C GLN A 342 -64.13 78.21 81.13
N GLN A 343 -64.91 78.72 80.16
CA GLN A 343 -65.04 78.12 78.83
C GLN A 343 -63.73 78.20 78.01
N ARG A 344 -62.97 79.30 78.14
CA ARG A 344 -61.65 79.43 77.50
C ARG A 344 -60.64 78.42 78.05
N GLU A 345 -60.71 78.09 79.34
CA GLU A 345 -59.78 77.16 79.97
C GLU A 345 -59.99 75.71 79.50
N LEU A 346 -61.24 75.27 79.30
CA LEU A 346 -61.56 73.93 78.80
C LEU A 346 -61.08 73.71 77.36
N ALA A 347 -61.31 74.69 76.47
CA ALA A 347 -60.88 74.61 75.08
C ALA A 347 -59.35 74.50 74.91
N LEU A 348 -58.57 75.10 75.84
CA LEU A 348 -57.12 74.97 75.86
C LEU A 348 -56.66 73.57 76.31
N LYS A 349 -57.35 72.94 77.26
CA LYS A 349 -57.02 71.57 77.73
C LYS A 349 -57.25 70.51 76.63
N GLU A 350 -58.31 70.63 75.85
CA GLU A 350 -58.60 69.73 74.72
C GLU A 350 -57.57 69.85 73.58
N LYS A 351 -57.15 71.08 73.26
CA LYS A 351 -56.08 71.29 72.27
C LYS A 351 -54.76 70.67 72.75
N ASN A 352 -54.46 70.78 74.04
CA ASN A 352 -53.23 70.25 74.61
C ASN A 352 -53.22 68.70 74.62
N SER A 353 -54.35 68.06 74.89
CA SER A 353 -54.46 66.59 74.84
C SER A 353 -54.32 66.05 73.41
N SER A 354 -54.89 66.73 72.42
CA SER A 354 -54.73 66.40 70.99
C SER A 354 -53.26 66.48 70.54
N ILE A 355 -52.57 67.58 70.85
CA ILE A 355 -51.14 67.77 70.54
C ILE A 355 -50.28 66.68 71.19
N THR A 356 -50.56 66.35 72.46
CA THR A 356 -49.81 65.32 73.19
C THR A 356 -49.99 63.92 72.58
N SER A 357 -51.19 63.61 72.08
CA SER A 357 -51.45 62.33 71.40
C SER A 357 -50.75 62.22 70.04
N SER A 358 -50.71 63.32 69.29
CA SER A 358 -50.01 63.42 68.01
C SER A 358 -48.49 63.29 68.18
N ALA A 359 -47.91 63.96 69.17
CA ALA A 359 -46.50 63.85 69.52
C ALA A 359 -46.09 62.40 69.85
N ARG A 360 -46.89 61.70 70.66
CA ARG A 360 -46.67 60.27 70.97
C ARG A 360 -46.79 59.36 69.74
N GLY A 361 -47.66 59.69 68.78
CA GLY A 361 -47.78 58.96 67.51
C GLY A 361 -46.53 59.12 66.64
N LEU A 362 -46.02 60.36 66.54
CA LEU A 362 -44.79 60.67 65.81
C LEU A 362 -43.54 60.04 66.45
N GLU A 363 -43.44 60.02 67.77
CA GLU A 363 -42.35 59.33 68.49
C GLU A 363 -42.32 57.82 68.19
N LYS A 364 -43.50 57.16 68.14
CA LYS A 364 -43.59 55.74 67.77
C LYS A 364 -43.16 55.50 66.31
N ALA A 365 -43.59 56.36 65.39
CA ALA A 365 -43.17 56.28 63.99
C ALA A 365 -41.66 56.51 63.84
N GLN A 366 -41.10 57.46 64.59
CA GLN A 366 -39.66 57.71 64.63
C GLN A 366 -38.90 56.48 65.14
N GLN A 367 -39.39 55.81 66.18
CA GLN A 367 -38.77 54.60 66.73
C GLN A 367 -38.78 53.44 65.71
N GLN A 368 -39.91 53.23 65.02
CA GLN A 368 -40.04 52.21 63.98
C GLN A 368 -39.08 52.45 62.82
N LEU A 369 -38.98 53.69 62.31
CA LEU A 369 -38.03 54.05 61.27
C LEU A 369 -36.59 53.86 61.71
N GLN A 370 -36.26 54.15 62.98
CA GLN A 370 -34.91 53.87 63.50
C GLN A 370 -34.59 52.38 63.54
N ASP A 371 -35.56 51.53 63.89
CA ASP A 371 -35.37 50.08 63.93
C ASP A 371 -35.22 49.49 62.53
N GLU A 372 -35.99 49.97 61.55
CA GLU A 372 -35.83 49.62 60.13
C GLU A 372 -34.44 50.03 59.63
N VAL A 373 -33.98 51.24 59.96
CA VAL A 373 -32.62 51.71 59.60
C VAL A 373 -31.55 50.83 60.24
N ARG A 374 -31.73 50.38 61.49
CA ARG A 374 -30.81 49.44 62.14
C ARG A 374 -30.80 48.08 61.43
N GLN A 375 -31.96 47.57 61.03
CA GLN A 375 -32.09 46.29 60.33
C GLN A 375 -31.46 46.33 58.93
N VAL A 376 -31.72 47.39 58.16
CA VAL A 376 -31.12 47.59 56.83
C VAL A 376 -29.60 47.75 56.94
N ASN A 377 -29.10 48.47 57.94
CA ASN A 377 -27.66 48.58 58.18
C ASN A 377 -27.00 47.24 58.54
N ALA A 378 -27.69 46.39 59.32
CA ALA A 378 -27.20 45.04 59.63
C ALA A 378 -27.11 44.17 58.37
N GLN A 379 -28.14 44.17 57.52
CA GLN A 379 -28.15 43.45 56.25
C GLN A 379 -27.07 43.96 55.29
N LEU A 380 -26.91 45.28 55.17
CA LEU A 380 -25.84 45.88 54.36
C LEU A 380 -24.45 45.42 54.81
N LEU A 381 -24.24 45.27 56.12
CA LEU A 381 -22.96 44.84 56.68
C LEU A 381 -22.68 43.35 56.42
N GLU A 382 -23.71 42.50 56.43
CA GLU A 382 -23.61 41.11 56.01
C GLU A 382 -23.30 40.97 54.51
N GLU A 383 -23.97 41.74 53.65
CA GLU A 383 -23.69 41.75 52.22
C GLU A 383 -22.28 42.27 51.90
N ARG A 384 -21.78 43.27 52.64
CA ARG A 384 -20.38 43.71 52.54
C ARG A 384 -19.40 42.59 52.89
N LYS A 385 -19.64 41.85 53.99
CA LYS A 385 -18.81 40.69 54.37
C LYS A 385 -18.81 39.61 53.30
N LYS A 386 -19.99 39.26 52.75
CA LYS A 386 -20.10 38.28 51.64
C LYS A 386 -19.30 38.76 50.43
N ARG A 387 -19.48 40.03 50.03
CA ARG A 387 -18.71 40.65 48.95
C ARG A 387 -17.21 40.56 49.17
N GLU A 388 -16.71 40.89 50.36
CA GLU A 388 -15.28 40.79 50.69
C GLU A 388 -14.76 39.36 50.56
N THR A 389 -15.52 38.35 51.00
CA THR A 389 -15.14 36.94 50.83
C THR A 389 -15.09 36.51 49.36
N HIS A 390 -16.04 36.95 48.55
CA HIS A 390 -16.07 36.68 47.11
C HIS A 390 -14.94 37.41 46.37
N GLU A 391 -14.64 38.67 46.72
CA GLU A 391 -13.51 39.40 46.16
C GLU A 391 -12.16 38.76 46.55
N ALA A 392 -12.04 38.22 47.76
CA ALA A 392 -10.85 37.47 48.18
C ALA A 392 -10.69 36.16 47.37
N LEU A 393 -11.78 35.44 47.14
CA LEU A 393 -11.80 34.24 46.29
C LEU A 393 -11.43 34.59 44.84
N ALA A 394 -12.02 35.64 44.27
CA ALA A 394 -11.72 36.11 42.93
C ALA A 394 -10.24 36.46 42.78
N ARG A 395 -9.65 37.18 43.76
CA ARG A 395 -8.20 37.47 43.78
C ARG A 395 -7.35 36.20 43.83
N ARG A 396 -7.74 35.17 44.59
CA ARG A 396 -7.02 33.87 44.63
C ARG A 396 -7.11 33.15 43.29
N LEU A 397 -8.28 33.10 42.67
CA LEU A 397 -8.49 32.49 41.36
C LEU A 397 -7.73 33.24 40.27
N GLN A 398 -7.70 34.56 40.31
CA GLN A 398 -6.92 35.39 39.39
C GLN A 398 -5.41 35.11 39.53
N LYS A 399 -4.89 34.97 40.76
CA LYS A 399 -3.49 34.55 41.00
C LYS A 399 -3.21 33.16 40.45
N ARG A 400 -4.11 32.18 40.66
CA ARG A 400 -3.98 30.83 40.11
C ARG A 400 -3.99 30.84 38.58
N ASN A 401 -4.89 31.61 37.98
CA ASN A 401 -4.96 31.75 36.53
C ASN A 401 -3.69 32.41 35.96
N ALA A 402 -3.13 33.42 36.63
CA ALA A 402 -1.86 34.01 36.26
C ALA A 402 -0.68 33.02 36.36
N LEU A 403 -0.67 32.14 37.38
CA LEU A 403 0.33 31.08 37.50
C LEU A 403 0.18 30.04 36.37
N LEU A 404 -1.03 29.56 36.10
CA LEU A 404 -1.31 28.66 34.98
C LEU A 404 -0.96 29.30 33.63
N THR A 405 -1.17 30.61 33.49
CA THR A 405 -0.77 31.37 32.29
C THR A 405 0.76 31.39 32.17
N LYS A 406 1.48 31.65 33.26
CA LYS A 406 2.96 31.58 33.27
C LYS A 406 3.49 30.17 33.00
N GLU A 407 2.85 29.13 33.54
CA GLU A 407 3.20 27.73 33.25
C GLU A 407 2.95 27.38 31.79
N ARG A 408 1.77 27.75 31.26
CA ARG A 408 1.44 27.57 29.84
C ARG A 408 2.42 28.31 28.94
N ASP A 409 2.73 29.56 29.25
CA ASP A 409 3.66 30.37 28.46
C ASP A 409 5.09 29.87 28.61
N GLY A 410 5.47 29.33 29.77
CA GLY A 410 6.73 28.63 30.00
C GLY A 410 6.82 27.34 29.16
N MET A 411 5.79 26.50 29.15
CA MET A 411 5.71 25.32 28.28
C MET A 411 5.74 25.71 26.80
N ARG A 412 5.03 26.77 26.41
CA ARG A 412 5.07 27.31 25.04
C ARG A 412 6.46 27.85 24.68
N ALA A 413 7.15 28.49 25.60
CA ALA A 413 8.53 28.96 25.40
C ALA A 413 9.51 27.78 25.29
N ILE A 414 9.32 26.71 26.07
CA ILE A 414 10.11 25.46 25.96
C ILE A 414 9.84 24.76 24.62
N LEU A 415 8.57 24.64 24.21
CA LEU A 415 8.22 24.10 22.89
C LEU A 415 8.78 24.97 21.77
N GLY A 416 8.66 26.29 21.90
CA GLY A 416 9.24 27.25 20.97
C GLY A 416 10.78 27.18 20.94
N SER A 417 11.45 26.88 22.05
CA SER A 417 12.90 26.66 22.05
C SER A 417 13.25 25.37 21.31
N TYR A 418 12.51 24.28 21.51
CA TYR A 418 12.69 23.06 20.72
C TYR A 418 12.40 23.28 19.24
N ASP A 419 11.33 23.99 18.88
CA ASP A 419 11.01 24.34 17.50
C ASP A 419 12.07 25.25 16.87
N SER A 420 12.63 26.18 17.64
CA SER A 420 13.75 27.02 17.21
C SER A 420 15.08 26.25 17.11
N GLU A 421 15.33 25.27 17.97
CA GLU A 421 16.46 24.35 17.87
C GLU A 421 16.28 23.39 16.68
N LEU A 422 15.04 22.97 16.37
CA LEU A 422 14.68 22.22 15.16
C LEU A 422 14.82 23.04 13.88
N THR A 423 14.63 24.37 13.94
CA THR A 423 14.70 25.26 12.76
C THR A 423 16.02 26.02 12.62
N GLN A 424 16.84 26.17 13.67
CA GLN A 424 18.20 26.74 13.64
C GLN A 424 19.32 25.70 13.75
N ALA A 425 19.01 24.40 13.78
CA ALA A 425 20.01 23.36 13.70
C ALA A 425 20.49 23.15 12.26
N GLU A 426 21.49 23.93 11.88
CA GLU A 426 22.65 23.42 11.13
C GLU A 426 23.39 22.36 11.99
N TYR A 427 22.68 21.30 12.36
CA TYR A 427 23.09 20.18 13.20
C TYR A 427 22.46 18.94 12.56
N SER A 428 23.06 18.19 11.67
CA SER A 428 24.39 18.11 11.08
C SER A 428 24.24 16.90 10.14
N PRO A 429 24.99 16.78 9.03
CA PRO A 429 25.12 15.52 8.32
C PRO A 429 25.41 14.30 9.25
N GLN A 430 25.91 14.52 10.47
CA GLN A 430 26.11 13.52 11.52
C GLN A 430 24.82 13.00 12.18
N LEU A 431 23.74 13.79 12.28
CA LEU A 431 22.46 13.29 12.81
C LEU A 431 21.76 12.43 11.76
N THR A 432 21.81 12.85 10.50
CA THR A 432 21.38 12.04 9.36
C THR A 432 22.22 10.76 9.27
N GLN A 433 23.54 10.84 9.40
CA GLN A 433 24.41 9.66 9.42
C GLN A 433 24.11 8.74 10.61
N ARG A 434 23.84 9.27 11.81
CA ARG A 434 23.42 8.46 12.96
C ARG A 434 22.04 7.82 12.79
N MET A 435 21.13 8.49 12.09
CA MET A 435 19.84 7.94 11.71
C MET A 435 20.04 6.76 10.74
N TRP A 436 20.87 6.93 9.70
CA TRP A 436 21.23 5.85 8.77
C TRP A 436 21.94 4.68 9.46
N GLU A 437 22.87 4.95 10.38
CA GLU A 437 23.55 3.92 11.18
C GLU A 437 22.58 3.17 12.11
N ALA A 438 21.62 3.88 12.71
CA ALA A 438 20.58 3.26 13.54
C ALA A 438 19.61 2.43 12.69
N GLU A 439 19.23 2.89 11.51
CA GLU A 439 18.40 2.16 10.56
C GLU A 439 19.09 0.89 10.05
N ASP A 440 20.38 0.95 9.72
CA ASP A 440 21.20 -0.22 9.34
C ASP A 440 21.27 -1.25 10.49
N MET A 441 21.44 -0.79 11.73
CA MET A 441 21.43 -1.67 12.90
C MET A 441 20.06 -2.32 13.13
N VAL A 442 18.96 -1.58 12.94
CA VAL A 442 17.61 -2.14 13.03
C VAL A 442 17.35 -3.16 11.93
N GLN A 443 17.80 -2.89 10.69
CA GLN A 443 17.68 -3.85 9.59
C GLN A 443 18.47 -5.13 9.86
N LYS A 444 19.68 -5.03 10.42
CA LYS A 444 20.48 -6.21 10.84
C LYS A 444 19.81 -7.00 11.95
N VAL A 445 19.27 -6.34 12.96
CA VAL A 445 18.52 -7.00 14.04
C VAL A 445 17.25 -7.67 13.48
N HIS A 446 16.55 -7.04 12.55
CA HIS A 446 15.37 -7.62 11.93
C HIS A 446 15.68 -8.82 11.03
N ALA A 447 16.78 -8.76 10.27
CA ALA A 447 17.29 -9.88 9.50
C ALA A 447 17.68 -11.05 10.41
N HIS A 448 18.37 -10.77 11.52
CA HIS A 448 18.72 -11.79 12.51
C HIS A 448 17.49 -12.36 13.23
N SER A 449 16.50 -11.52 13.57
CA SER A 449 15.22 -11.97 14.14
C SER A 449 14.49 -12.90 13.18
N SER A 450 14.43 -12.54 11.89
CA SER A 450 13.85 -13.39 10.84
C SER A 450 14.59 -14.72 10.71
N GLU A 451 15.92 -14.70 10.81
CA GLU A 451 16.74 -15.92 10.79
C GLU A 451 16.48 -16.80 12.03
N MET A 452 16.40 -16.21 13.22
CA MET A 452 16.06 -16.92 14.46
C MET A 452 14.63 -17.49 14.42
N GLU A 453 13.67 -16.78 13.84
CA GLU A 453 12.31 -17.27 13.62
C GLU A 453 12.27 -18.43 12.63
N ALA A 454 13.09 -18.40 11.58
CA ALA A 454 13.24 -19.50 10.64
C ALA A 454 13.88 -20.73 11.32
N GLN A 455 14.94 -20.54 12.11
CA GLN A 455 15.56 -21.61 12.89
C GLN A 455 14.60 -22.21 13.92
N LEU A 456 13.79 -21.39 14.59
CA LEU A 456 12.76 -21.85 15.51
C LEU A 456 11.67 -22.66 14.78
N SER A 457 11.24 -22.20 13.61
CA SER A 457 10.26 -22.90 12.78
C SER A 457 10.79 -24.26 12.32
N GLN A 458 12.05 -24.32 11.88
CA GLN A 458 12.71 -25.57 11.53
C GLN A 458 12.80 -26.52 12.74
N ALA A 459 13.19 -26.03 13.91
CA ALA A 459 13.26 -26.84 15.13
C ALA A 459 11.88 -27.37 15.55
N LEU A 460 10.82 -26.59 15.37
CA LEU A 460 9.44 -27.02 15.63
C LEU A 460 8.96 -28.08 14.63
N GLU A 461 9.32 -27.97 13.35
CA GLU A 461 9.05 -29.01 12.34
C GLU A 461 9.80 -30.30 12.67
N GLU A 462 11.09 -30.22 12.99
CA GLU A 462 11.90 -31.36 13.41
C GLU A 462 11.33 -32.02 14.68
N LEU A 463 10.92 -31.22 15.67
CA LEU A 463 10.25 -31.71 16.87
C LEU A 463 8.92 -32.41 16.52
N GLY A 464 8.16 -31.86 15.58
CA GLY A 464 6.93 -32.47 15.06
C GLY A 464 7.20 -33.83 14.41
N VAL A 465 8.25 -33.93 13.59
CA VAL A 465 8.68 -35.20 12.97
C VAL A 465 9.11 -36.21 14.03
N GLN A 466 9.88 -35.79 15.04
CA GLN A 466 10.30 -36.67 16.13
C GLN A 466 9.10 -37.14 16.97
N LYS A 467 8.12 -36.28 17.21
CA LYS A 467 6.88 -36.64 17.89
C LYS A 467 6.08 -37.66 17.09
N GLN A 468 5.91 -37.46 15.78
CA GLN A 468 5.27 -38.45 14.91
C GLN A 468 6.01 -39.79 14.95
N ARG A 469 7.35 -39.78 14.91
CA ARG A 469 8.16 -41.00 15.06
C ARG A 469 7.94 -41.68 16.41
N ALA A 470 7.91 -40.91 17.50
CA ALA A 470 7.62 -41.43 18.83
C ALA A 470 6.22 -42.04 18.91
N ASP A 471 5.20 -41.39 18.33
CA ASP A 471 3.83 -41.91 18.27
C ASP A 471 3.75 -43.20 17.45
N THR A 472 4.47 -43.29 16.31
CA THR A 472 4.55 -44.52 15.53
C THR A 472 5.23 -45.65 16.31
N LEU A 473 6.33 -45.37 17.00
CA LEU A 473 7.00 -46.35 17.87
C LEU A 473 6.11 -46.75 19.05
N GLU A 474 5.33 -45.83 19.62
CA GLU A 474 4.35 -46.16 20.65
C GLU A 474 3.23 -47.07 20.10
N MET A 475 2.75 -46.82 18.88
CA MET A 475 1.77 -47.69 18.23
C MET A 475 2.36 -49.05 17.92
N GLU A 476 3.60 -49.12 17.43
CA GLU A 476 4.33 -50.37 17.24
C GLU A 476 4.54 -51.11 18.56
N LEU A 477 4.90 -50.42 19.65
CA LEU A 477 4.96 -51.01 20.99
C LEU A 477 3.61 -51.49 21.49
N LYS A 478 2.52 -50.76 21.22
CA LYS A 478 1.14 -51.19 21.54
C LYS A 478 0.74 -52.41 20.72
N MET A 479 1.12 -52.48 19.45
CA MET A 479 0.89 -53.62 18.55
C MET A 479 1.75 -54.83 18.95
N LEU A 480 3.02 -54.63 19.32
CA LEU A 480 3.89 -55.66 19.85
C LEU A 480 3.41 -56.12 21.24
N ARG A 481 2.86 -55.23 22.07
CA ARG A 481 2.13 -55.59 23.30
C ARG A 481 0.86 -56.39 23.01
N ALA A 482 0.13 -56.07 21.94
CA ALA A 482 -1.04 -56.84 21.52
C ALA A 482 -0.67 -58.21 20.92
N GLN A 483 0.49 -58.30 20.27
CA GLN A 483 1.08 -59.56 19.80
C GLN A 483 1.66 -60.38 20.96
N THR A 484 2.25 -59.73 21.97
CA THR A 484 2.69 -60.40 23.20
C THR A 484 1.53 -60.72 24.13
N SER A 485 0.40 -60.01 24.11
CA SER A 485 -0.81 -60.43 24.84
C SER A 485 -1.54 -61.59 24.15
N SER A 486 -1.40 -61.70 22.82
CA SER A 486 -1.71 -62.91 22.05
C SER A 486 -0.73 -64.07 22.34
N ALA A 487 0.54 -63.76 22.63
CA ALA A 487 1.54 -64.75 23.09
C ALA A 487 1.46 -65.08 24.60
N GLU A 488 0.93 -64.18 25.44
CA GLU A 488 0.62 -64.40 26.86
C GLU A 488 -0.65 -65.25 27.02
N ALA A 489 -1.53 -65.28 26.01
CA ALA A 489 -2.54 -66.34 25.89
C ALA A 489 -1.93 -67.74 25.65
N SER A 490 -0.60 -67.84 25.44
CA SER A 490 0.15 -69.10 25.31
C SER A 490 1.19 -69.34 26.42
N PHE A 491 1.28 -68.50 27.46
CA PHE A 491 2.11 -68.75 28.64
C PHE A 491 1.46 -68.18 29.93
N PRO A 492 0.79 -69.00 30.75
CA PRO A 492 0.33 -68.59 32.07
C PRO A 492 1.51 -68.64 33.04
N PHE A 493 2.18 -67.52 33.29
CA PHE A 493 2.98 -67.39 34.51
C PHE A 493 2.06 -66.91 35.63
N CYS A 494 1.62 -67.87 36.44
CA CYS A 494 0.69 -67.70 37.55
C CYS A 494 1.20 -66.63 38.53
N LYS A 495 0.48 -65.49 38.62
CA LYS A 495 0.63 -64.52 39.72
C LYS A 495 0.43 -65.15 41.11
N GLU A 496 -0.14 -66.34 41.19
CA GLU A 496 -0.28 -67.12 42.42
C GLU A 496 1.06 -67.68 42.95
N GLU A 497 2.07 -67.95 42.11
CA GLU A 497 3.37 -68.45 42.59
C GLU A 497 4.25 -67.34 43.22
N VAL A 498 4.11 -66.10 42.77
CA VAL A 498 4.87 -64.96 43.33
C VAL A 498 4.27 -64.48 44.66
N ASP A 499 2.95 -64.54 44.82
CA ASP A 499 2.29 -64.21 46.09
C ASP A 499 2.45 -65.33 47.13
N ALA A 500 2.56 -66.60 46.72
CA ALA A 500 2.95 -67.69 47.62
C ALA A 500 4.37 -67.50 48.18
N LEU A 501 5.32 -66.99 47.39
CA LEU A 501 6.67 -66.67 47.86
C LEU A 501 6.69 -65.45 48.79
N ARG A 502 5.79 -64.47 48.62
CA ARG A 502 5.65 -63.30 49.50
C ARG A 502 5.00 -63.64 50.86
N VAL A 503 4.11 -64.63 50.91
CA VAL A 503 3.53 -65.12 52.18
C VAL A 503 4.53 -65.96 52.97
N THR A 504 5.47 -66.66 52.32
CA THR A 504 6.55 -67.37 53.04
C THR A 504 7.61 -66.44 53.65
N THR A 505 7.80 -65.23 53.10
CA THR A 505 8.78 -64.26 53.64
C THR A 505 8.24 -63.36 54.76
N THR A 506 6.92 -63.34 54.99
CA THR A 506 6.29 -62.52 56.05
C THR A 506 6.01 -63.28 57.36
N ARG A 507 6.38 -64.58 57.45
CA ARG A 507 6.16 -65.43 58.63
C ARG A 507 7.42 -65.71 59.47
N VAL A 508 8.48 -64.90 59.33
CA VAL A 508 9.63 -64.86 60.25
C VAL A 508 9.81 -63.43 60.77
N GLU A 509 9.06 -63.17 61.83
CA GLU A 509 9.31 -62.22 62.93
C GLU A 509 10.76 -62.34 63.50
N PRO A 510 11.21 -61.55 64.49
CA PRO A 510 11.31 -60.09 64.64
C PRO A 510 12.72 -59.71 65.19
N LYS A 511 12.86 -58.45 65.65
CA LYS A 511 13.67 -57.98 66.81
C LYS A 511 14.90 -57.08 66.54
N CYS A 512 14.76 -55.92 67.19
CA CYS A 512 15.75 -55.17 67.98
C CYS A 512 16.53 -54.03 67.30
N TYR A 513 16.23 -52.82 67.82
CA TYR A 513 17.15 -51.77 68.32
C TYR A 513 18.45 -51.57 67.51
N THR A 514 18.73 -50.40 66.94
CA THR A 514 18.73 -49.03 67.50
C THR A 514 18.61 -47.97 66.40
#